data_AF-A0A537W331-F1
#
_entry.id   AF-A0A537W331-F1
#
_cell.length_a   1.000
_cell.length_b   1.000
_cell.length_c   1.000
_cell.angle_alpha   90.00
_cell.angle_beta   90.00
_cell.angle_gamma   90.00
#
_symmetry.space_group_name_H-M   'P 1'
#
loop_
_entity.id
_entity.type
_entity.pdbx_description
1 polymer ?
#
loop_
_entity_poly.entity_id
_entity_poly.type
_entity_poly.pdbx_seq_one_letter_code
_entity_poly.pdbx_strand_id
1 'polypeptide(L)'
;MAHTITPLTEHTGAEIRGLDLTKPVDAETRAVLNAAFAKHHVLVVRDQTYEPADFKRAVQLWGELQPHDKKDHHIPGFPEMYYVTNQEFLGDRRMIPGETFHTDHSNHPAPPKATILYPVALPSRGGDTQYVNMHLAYDELSEAMKRKIDELKAIHVYLSKYSPRPLKPLN
;
A
#
# COMPACT_ATOMS: atom_id res chain seq x y z
N MET A 1 -7.50 5.33 -26.57
CA MET A 1 -6.82 6.57 -26.16
C MET A 1 -5.59 6.15 -25.37
N ALA A 2 -4.42 6.72 -25.67
CA ALA A 2 -3.19 6.32 -24.99
C ALA A 2 -3.20 6.87 -23.55
N HIS A 3 -2.96 5.99 -22.57
CA HIS A 3 -2.70 6.41 -21.20
C HIS A 3 -1.28 6.97 -21.09
N THR A 4 -1.03 7.83 -20.10
CA THR A 4 0.31 8.35 -19.81
C THR A 4 0.80 7.86 -18.46
N ILE A 5 2.12 7.73 -18.31
CA ILE A 5 2.79 7.41 -17.06
C ILE A 5 3.90 8.44 -16.87
N THR A 6 3.74 9.30 -15.87
CA THR A 6 4.66 10.43 -15.62
C THR A 6 5.24 10.31 -14.21
N PRO A 7 6.57 10.32 -14.03
CA PRO A 7 7.16 10.31 -12.70
C PRO A 7 6.65 11.49 -11.84
N LEU A 8 6.34 11.22 -10.56
CA LEU A 8 5.92 12.25 -9.61
C LEU A 8 7.12 12.95 -8.97
N THR A 9 8.20 12.19 -8.75
CA THR A 9 9.48 12.69 -8.25
C THR A 9 10.62 11.95 -8.96
N GLU A 10 11.84 12.39 -8.74
CA GLU A 10 13.04 11.69 -9.25
C GLU A 10 13.26 10.33 -8.58
N HIS A 11 12.76 10.16 -7.35
CA HIS A 11 13.12 9.01 -6.49
C HIS A 11 12.02 7.95 -6.39
N THR A 12 10.75 8.34 -6.48
CA THR A 12 9.62 7.42 -6.29
C THR A 12 8.32 7.99 -6.86
N GLY A 13 7.39 7.10 -7.19
CA GLY A 13 6.05 7.47 -7.61
C GLY A 13 5.92 7.79 -9.09
N ALA A 14 4.82 7.35 -9.69
CA ALA A 14 4.37 7.80 -11.00
C ALA A 14 2.86 8.04 -11.01
N GLU A 15 2.44 9.08 -11.73
CA GLU A 15 1.05 9.40 -12.02
C GLU A 15 0.62 8.71 -13.31
N ILE A 16 -0.56 8.10 -13.29
CA ILE A 16 -1.20 7.50 -14.47
C ILE A 16 -2.48 8.26 -14.78
N ARG A 17 -2.63 8.71 -16.03
CA ARG A 17 -3.83 9.41 -16.55
C ARG A 17 -4.32 8.77 -17.84
N GLY A 18 -5.60 8.99 -18.15
CA GLY A 18 -6.22 8.49 -19.39
C GLY A 18 -6.50 6.98 -19.38
N LEU A 19 -6.47 6.35 -18.20
CA LEU A 19 -6.79 4.95 -18.00
C LEU A 19 -8.01 4.82 -17.10
N ASP A 20 -8.96 3.97 -17.47
CA ASP A 20 -10.17 3.69 -16.70
C ASP A 20 -10.15 2.23 -16.23
N LEU A 21 -9.84 2.02 -14.95
CA LEU A 21 -9.71 0.69 -14.37
C LEU A 21 -11.06 0.06 -14.00
N THR A 22 -12.18 0.79 -14.18
CA THR A 22 -13.52 0.20 -14.16
C THR A 22 -13.81 -0.62 -15.43
N LYS A 23 -12.92 -0.61 -16.42
CA LYS A 23 -13.05 -1.39 -17.65
C LYS A 23 -12.03 -2.53 -17.70
N PRO A 24 -12.29 -3.58 -18.49
CA PRO A 24 -11.29 -4.61 -18.74
C PRO A 24 -10.00 -3.98 -19.28
N VAL A 25 -8.87 -4.37 -18.69
CA VAL A 25 -7.53 -3.95 -19.11
C VAL A 25 -6.88 -5.13 -19.81
N ASP A 26 -6.38 -4.92 -21.02
CA ASP A 26 -5.70 -5.96 -21.79
C ASP A 26 -4.34 -6.35 -21.16
N ALA A 27 -3.80 -7.48 -21.62
CA ALA A 27 -2.57 -8.04 -21.08
C ALA A 27 -1.35 -7.13 -21.30
N GLU A 28 -1.31 -6.40 -22.42
CA GLU A 28 -0.21 -5.49 -22.74
C GLU A 28 -0.19 -4.29 -21.78
N THR A 29 -1.34 -3.65 -21.60
CA THR A 29 -1.50 -2.54 -20.64
C THR A 29 -1.21 -3.03 -19.22
N ARG A 30 -1.70 -4.21 -18.83
CA ARG A 30 -1.38 -4.81 -17.52
C ARG A 30 0.12 -5.01 -17.32
N ALA A 31 0.84 -5.45 -18.34
CA ALA A 31 2.29 -5.62 -18.28
C ALA A 31 3.00 -4.26 -18.10
N VAL A 32 2.57 -3.23 -18.84
CA VAL A 32 3.08 -1.85 -18.69
C VAL A 32 2.86 -1.33 -17.27
N LEU A 33 1.66 -1.53 -16.69
CA LEU A 33 1.36 -1.13 -15.31
C LEU A 33 2.23 -1.86 -14.28
N ASN A 34 2.47 -3.16 -14.45
CA ASN A 34 3.33 -3.92 -13.55
C ASN A 34 4.79 -3.50 -13.66
N ALA A 35 5.28 -3.23 -14.87
CA ALA A 35 6.63 -2.70 -15.08
C ALA A 35 6.80 -1.30 -14.47
N ALA A 36 5.80 -0.43 -14.64
CA ALA A 36 5.78 0.89 -14.02
C ALA A 36 5.76 0.78 -12.48
N PHE A 37 4.98 -0.14 -11.91
CA PHE A 37 4.96 -0.37 -10.46
C PHE A 37 6.32 -0.86 -9.95
N ALA A 38 6.96 -1.81 -10.63
CA ALA A 38 8.29 -2.29 -10.26
C ALA A 38 9.35 -1.17 -10.32
N LYS A 39 9.27 -0.29 -11.31
CA LYS A 39 10.20 0.82 -11.51
C LYS A 39 9.99 1.98 -10.53
N HIS A 40 8.74 2.37 -10.29
CA HIS A 40 8.41 3.59 -9.55
C HIS A 40 7.95 3.32 -8.11
N HIS A 41 7.73 2.06 -7.73
CA HIS A 41 7.31 1.58 -6.41
C HIS A 41 5.92 2.04 -5.92
N VAL A 42 5.44 3.20 -6.38
CA VAL A 42 4.12 3.77 -6.07
C VAL A 42 3.49 4.24 -7.38
N LEU A 43 2.22 3.90 -7.59
CA LEU A 43 1.44 4.40 -8.74
C LEU A 43 0.21 5.15 -8.23
N VAL A 44 -0.05 6.30 -8.83
CA VAL A 44 -1.26 7.10 -8.58
C VAL A 44 -2.09 7.12 -9.86
N VAL A 45 -3.11 6.28 -9.92
CA VAL A 45 -4.05 6.27 -11.05
C VAL A 45 -5.14 7.31 -10.79
N ARG A 46 -5.18 8.35 -11.62
CA ARG A 46 -6.07 9.49 -11.44
C ARG A 46 -7.46 9.22 -11.99
N ASP A 47 -8.41 10.03 -11.53
CA ASP A 47 -9.75 10.13 -12.11
C ASP A 47 -10.53 8.80 -12.09
N GLN A 48 -10.35 8.02 -11.02
CA GLN A 48 -11.07 6.76 -10.79
C GLN A 48 -12.26 6.98 -9.84
N THR A 49 -13.40 6.41 -10.20
CA THR A 49 -14.57 6.29 -9.33
C THR A 49 -14.98 4.82 -9.33
N TYR A 50 -14.88 4.16 -8.18
CA TYR A 50 -15.17 2.74 -8.07
C TYR A 50 -16.43 2.47 -7.24
N GLU A 51 -17.25 1.54 -7.72
CA GLU A 51 -18.01 0.68 -6.83
C GLU A 51 -17.10 -0.43 -6.27
N PRO A 52 -17.42 -1.06 -5.13
CA PRO A 52 -16.56 -2.09 -4.52
C PRO A 52 -16.15 -3.22 -5.47
N ALA A 53 -17.06 -3.68 -6.35
CA ALA A 53 -16.77 -4.72 -7.33
C ALA A 53 -15.74 -4.28 -8.38
N ASP A 54 -15.78 -3.01 -8.79
CA ASP A 54 -14.82 -2.44 -9.73
C ASP A 54 -13.45 -2.30 -9.07
N PHE A 55 -13.42 -1.82 -7.83
CA PHE A 55 -12.17 -1.69 -7.09
C PHE A 55 -11.48 -3.06 -6.91
N LYS A 56 -12.24 -4.09 -6.52
CA LYS A 56 -11.74 -5.48 -6.43
C LYS A 56 -11.09 -5.92 -7.74
N ARG A 57 -11.80 -5.75 -8.86
CA ARG A 57 -11.32 -6.15 -10.20
C ARG A 57 -10.08 -5.37 -10.62
N ALA A 58 -10.02 -4.07 -10.32
CA ALA A 58 -8.86 -3.24 -10.59
C ALA A 58 -7.64 -3.74 -9.81
N VAL A 59 -7.80 -4.07 -8.51
CA VAL A 59 -6.70 -4.55 -7.65
C VAL A 59 -6.12 -5.87 -8.17
N GLN A 60 -6.95 -6.74 -8.74
CA GLN A 60 -6.53 -8.03 -9.31
C GLN A 60 -5.58 -7.91 -10.51
N LEU A 61 -5.40 -6.71 -11.09
CA LEU A 61 -4.38 -6.46 -12.10
C LEU A 61 -2.96 -6.67 -11.56
N TRP A 62 -2.75 -6.53 -10.25
CA TRP A 62 -1.43 -6.67 -9.62
C TRP A 62 -1.19 -8.04 -8.97
N GLY A 63 -2.21 -8.88 -8.80
CA GLY A 63 -2.07 -10.23 -8.26
C GLY A 63 -3.34 -10.79 -7.64
N GLU A 64 -3.19 -11.90 -6.92
CA GLU A 64 -4.25 -12.48 -6.10
C GLU A 64 -4.47 -11.63 -4.84
N LEU A 65 -5.71 -11.61 -4.36
CA LEU A 65 -6.09 -10.83 -3.18
C LEU A 65 -5.81 -11.64 -1.92
N GLN A 66 -5.00 -11.07 -1.02
CA GLN A 66 -4.77 -11.64 0.29
C GLN A 66 -5.97 -11.33 1.21
N PRO A 67 -6.62 -12.34 1.82
CA PRO A 67 -7.65 -12.09 2.82
C PRO A 67 -7.09 -11.31 4.01
N HIS A 68 -7.86 -10.38 4.56
CA HIS A 68 -7.41 -9.59 5.69
C HIS A 68 -7.91 -10.16 7.02
N ASP A 69 -7.01 -10.32 8.00
CA ASP A 69 -7.32 -10.84 9.34
C ASP A 69 -8.30 -9.97 10.16
N LYS A 70 -8.45 -8.68 9.82
CA LYS A 70 -9.28 -7.71 10.55
C LYS A 70 -10.68 -7.69 9.96
N LYS A 71 -11.53 -8.61 10.42
CA LYS A 71 -12.90 -8.79 9.92
C LYS A 71 -13.83 -7.60 10.21
N ASP A 72 -13.57 -6.88 11.29
CA ASP A 72 -14.46 -5.82 11.78
C ASP A 72 -14.63 -4.65 10.80
N HIS A 73 -13.68 -4.45 9.88
CA HIS A 73 -13.71 -3.35 8.91
C HIS A 73 -13.94 -3.82 7.47
N HIS A 74 -14.30 -5.08 7.26
CA HIS A 74 -14.56 -5.60 5.92
C HIS A 74 -15.66 -4.82 5.22
N ILE A 75 -15.47 -4.58 3.93
CA ILE A 75 -16.53 -4.02 3.09
C ILE A 75 -17.61 -5.10 2.94
N PRO A 76 -18.90 -4.81 3.20
CA PRO A 76 -19.97 -5.80 3.10
C PRO A 76 -19.98 -6.50 1.73
N GLY A 77 -19.89 -7.84 1.72
CA GLY A 77 -19.82 -8.65 0.50
C GLY A 77 -18.41 -8.80 -0.10
N PHE A 78 -17.39 -8.18 0.48
CA PHE A 78 -16.00 -8.18 -0.01
C PHE A 78 -14.99 -8.36 1.14
N PRO A 79 -14.87 -9.57 1.72
CA PRO A 79 -14.03 -9.85 2.90
C PRO A 79 -12.51 -9.64 2.67
N GLU A 80 -12.08 -9.53 1.43
CA GLU A 80 -10.70 -9.20 1.04
C GLU A 80 -10.41 -7.69 1.03
N MET A 81 -11.42 -6.84 1.21
CA MET A 81 -11.29 -5.39 1.25
C MET A 81 -11.80 -4.85 2.58
N TYR A 82 -11.19 -3.79 3.08
CA TYR A 82 -11.56 -3.21 4.36
C TYR A 82 -11.35 -1.70 4.37
N TYR A 83 -12.03 -1.03 5.29
CA TYR A 83 -11.85 0.41 5.50
C TYR A 83 -10.67 0.70 6.43
N VAL A 84 -9.73 1.51 5.94
CA VAL A 84 -8.77 2.22 6.79
C VAL A 84 -9.45 3.50 7.27
N THR A 85 -9.78 3.55 8.56
CA THR A 85 -10.58 4.64 9.15
C THR A 85 -9.93 5.20 10.41
N ASN A 86 -10.13 6.50 10.64
CA ASN A 86 -9.74 7.21 11.86
C ASN A 86 -10.96 7.58 12.73
N GLN A 87 -12.10 6.92 12.52
CA GLN A 87 -13.33 7.17 13.29
C GLN A 87 -13.31 6.49 14.67
N GLU A 88 -12.37 5.57 14.90
CA GLU A 88 -12.23 4.88 16.17
C GLU A 88 -11.35 5.66 17.16
N PHE A 89 -11.64 5.46 18.46
CA PHE A 89 -10.91 6.05 19.58
C PHE A 89 -10.38 4.96 20.51
N LEU A 90 -9.19 5.21 21.09
CA LEU A 90 -8.64 4.46 22.21
C LEU A 90 -8.53 5.40 23.42
N GLY A 91 -9.49 5.30 24.33
CA GLY A 91 -9.71 6.35 25.34
C GLY A 91 -10.05 7.67 24.64
N ASP A 92 -9.37 8.75 25.02
CA ASP A 92 -9.57 10.08 24.42
C ASP A 92 -8.76 10.30 23.13
N ARG A 93 -7.92 9.33 22.73
CA ARG A 93 -7.05 9.46 21.56
C ARG A 93 -7.69 8.84 20.33
N ARG A 94 -7.85 9.63 19.27
CA ARG A 94 -8.23 9.12 17.95
C ARG A 94 -7.16 8.15 17.43
N MET A 95 -7.58 6.99 16.93
CA MET A 95 -6.66 6.04 16.33
C MET A 95 -6.35 6.44 14.89
N ILE A 96 -5.05 6.52 14.56
CA ILE A 96 -4.56 6.77 13.20
C ILE A 96 -3.81 5.51 12.73
N PRO A 97 -4.44 4.64 11.93
CA PRO A 97 -3.76 3.50 11.34
C PRO A 97 -2.56 3.97 10.49
N GLY A 98 -1.42 3.28 10.61
CA GLY A 98 -0.27 3.54 9.74
C GLY A 98 0.50 4.85 9.99
N GLU A 99 0.31 5.52 11.13
CA GLU A 99 0.92 6.83 11.45
C GLU A 99 2.47 6.85 11.46
N THR A 100 3.13 5.69 11.57
CA THR A 100 4.60 5.55 11.52
C THR A 100 5.02 4.85 10.25
N PHE A 101 6.23 5.10 9.73
CA PHE A 101 6.77 4.34 8.60
C PHE A 101 6.70 2.84 8.86
N HIS A 102 6.12 2.11 7.90
CA HIS A 102 5.94 0.67 7.94
C HIS A 102 5.79 0.14 6.52
N THR A 103 5.84 -1.19 6.38
CA THR A 103 5.35 -1.92 5.21
C THR A 103 4.34 -2.94 5.70
N ASP A 104 3.25 -3.11 4.95
CA ASP A 104 2.11 -3.90 5.38
C ASP A 104 2.45 -5.38 5.53
N HIS A 105 1.94 -5.98 6.60
CA HIS A 105 2.05 -7.42 6.87
C HIS A 105 3.47 -7.99 6.75
N SER A 106 4.50 -7.22 7.09
CA SER A 106 5.89 -7.72 7.14
C SER A 106 6.09 -8.90 8.10
N ASN A 107 5.15 -9.14 9.01
CA ASN A 107 5.10 -10.30 9.90
C ASN A 107 4.54 -11.58 9.25
N HIS A 108 4.03 -11.51 8.02
CA HIS A 108 3.50 -12.67 7.30
C HIS A 108 4.64 -13.44 6.61
N PRO A 109 4.61 -14.78 6.52
CA PRO A 109 5.66 -15.56 5.84
C PRO A 109 5.85 -15.18 4.37
N ALA A 110 4.78 -14.76 3.72
CA ALA A 110 4.79 -14.15 2.39
C ALA A 110 4.05 -12.79 2.48
N PRO A 111 4.77 -11.69 2.72
CA PRO A 111 4.18 -10.35 2.77
C PRO A 111 3.56 -9.96 1.41
N PRO A 112 2.58 -9.05 1.40
CA PRO A 112 1.91 -8.63 0.19
C PRO A 112 2.88 -7.96 -0.79
N LYS A 113 2.73 -8.29 -2.07
CA LYS A 113 3.45 -7.62 -3.18
C LYS A 113 3.11 -6.13 -3.27
N ALA A 114 1.85 -5.78 -3.02
CA ALA A 114 1.33 -4.43 -3.16
C ALA A 114 0.15 -4.21 -2.22
N THR A 115 0.05 -2.98 -1.71
CA THR A 115 -1.15 -2.45 -1.06
C THR A 115 -1.79 -1.43 -1.99
N ILE A 116 -3.11 -1.48 -2.12
CA ILE A 116 -3.86 -0.53 -2.94
C ILE A 116 -4.87 0.19 -2.08
N LEU A 117 -4.85 1.52 -2.14
CA LEU A 117 -5.75 2.40 -1.42
C LEU A 117 -6.63 3.16 -2.39
N TYR A 118 -7.94 3.20 -2.09
CA TYR A 118 -8.90 4.04 -2.78
C TYR A 118 -9.51 5.04 -1.78
N PRO A 119 -9.37 6.37 -2.02
CA PRO A 119 -9.89 7.36 -1.11
C PRO A 119 -11.41 7.44 -1.18
N VAL A 120 -12.09 7.09 -0.08
CA VAL A 120 -13.56 7.19 0.06
C VAL A 120 -13.98 8.54 0.64
N ALA A 121 -13.25 9.00 1.66
CA ALA A 121 -13.43 10.32 2.27
C ALA A 121 -12.06 10.86 2.66
N LEU A 122 -11.77 12.10 2.28
CA LEU A 122 -10.52 12.78 2.58
C LEU A 122 -10.78 14.01 3.45
N PRO A 123 -9.88 14.36 4.38
CA PRO A 123 -9.98 15.62 5.11
C PRO A 123 -9.77 16.81 4.16
N SER A 124 -10.30 17.98 4.52
CA SER A 124 -10.11 19.21 3.74
C SER A 124 -8.66 19.72 3.73
N ARG A 125 -7.84 19.29 4.70
CA ARG A 125 -6.42 19.60 4.81
C ARG A 125 -5.67 18.50 5.58
N GLY A 126 -4.44 18.20 5.16
CA GLY A 126 -3.59 17.16 5.76
C GLY A 126 -4.03 15.76 5.35
N GLY A 127 -3.47 14.74 6.00
CA GLY A 127 -3.77 13.33 5.68
C GLY A 127 -2.97 12.76 4.50
N ASP A 128 -1.89 13.44 4.08
CA ASP A 128 -0.99 12.92 3.06
C ASP A 128 -0.37 11.60 3.50
N THR A 129 -0.20 10.68 2.54
CA THR A 129 0.55 9.45 2.74
C THR A 129 1.96 9.62 2.20
N GLN A 130 2.96 9.43 3.06
CA GLN A 130 4.36 9.52 2.70
C GLN A 130 4.93 8.15 2.33
N TYR A 131 5.84 8.13 1.36
CA TYR A 131 6.50 6.92 0.88
C TYR A 131 8.02 7.11 0.88
N VAL A 132 8.76 6.02 1.08
CA VAL A 132 10.22 5.98 1.03
C VAL A 132 10.66 4.90 0.04
N ASN A 133 11.59 5.25 -0.84
CA ASN A 133 12.23 4.28 -1.73
C ASN A 133 13.32 3.54 -0.97
N MET A 134 13.04 2.30 -0.55
CA MET A 134 13.99 1.49 0.20
C MET A 134 15.15 0.93 -0.66
N HIS A 135 15.00 0.84 -1.99
CA HIS A 135 16.14 0.51 -2.86
C HIS A 135 17.15 1.65 -2.86
N LEU A 136 16.67 2.88 -3.10
CA LEU A 136 17.56 4.05 -3.08
C LEU A 136 18.19 4.27 -1.70
N ALA A 137 17.40 4.09 -0.63
CA ALA A 137 17.92 4.17 0.74
C ALA A 137 19.03 3.15 1.02
N TYR A 138 18.93 1.94 0.47
CA TYR A 138 19.98 0.91 0.57
C TYR A 138 21.18 1.25 -0.32
N ASP A 139 20.95 1.70 -1.55
CA ASP A 139 21.99 2.02 -2.53
C ASP A 139 22.91 3.15 -2.05
N GLU A 140 22.34 4.15 -1.35
CA GLU A 140 23.06 5.27 -0.74
C GLU A 140 23.86 4.91 0.53
N LEU A 141 23.69 3.70 1.08
CA LEU A 141 24.53 3.26 2.18
C LEU A 141 25.99 3.12 1.75
N SER A 142 26.92 3.42 2.66
CA SER A 142 28.32 3.09 2.43
C SER A 142 28.51 1.57 2.26
N GLU A 143 29.48 1.18 1.45
CA GLU A 143 29.82 -0.23 1.24
C GLU A 143 30.17 -0.96 2.55
N ALA A 144 30.75 -0.24 3.53
CA ALA A 144 30.99 -0.78 4.86
C ALA A 144 29.69 -1.11 5.61
N MET A 145 28.67 -0.25 5.49
CA MET A 145 27.37 -0.49 6.09
C MET A 145 26.63 -1.63 5.38
N LYS A 146 26.62 -1.66 4.04
CA LYS A 146 26.02 -2.76 3.26
C LYS A 146 26.58 -4.10 3.71
N ARG A 147 27.91 -4.25 3.76
CA ARG A 147 28.58 -5.45 4.28
C ARG A 147 28.22 -5.79 5.73
N LYS A 148 28.04 -4.77 6.58
CA LYS A 148 27.69 -4.97 7.99
C LYS A 148 26.28 -5.56 8.16
N ILE A 149 25.34 -5.22 7.27
CA ILE A 149 23.92 -5.59 7.42
C ILE A 149 23.48 -6.75 6.52
N ASP A 150 24.29 -7.15 5.54
CA ASP A 150 23.93 -8.11 4.48
C ASP A 150 23.37 -9.44 5.00
N GLU A 151 24.02 -10.01 6.04
CA GLU A 151 23.63 -11.30 6.61
C GLU A 151 22.65 -11.18 7.79
N LEU A 152 22.29 -9.96 8.18
CA LEU A 152 21.42 -9.74 9.33
C LEU A 152 19.97 -10.08 8.98
N LYS A 153 19.27 -10.65 9.96
CA LYS A 153 17.85 -10.98 9.86
C LYS A 153 17.06 -10.19 10.90
N ALA A 154 15.93 -9.65 10.47
CA ALA A 154 14.96 -9.00 11.35
C ALA A 154 13.82 -9.99 11.67
N ILE A 155 13.35 -9.95 12.91
CA ILE A 155 12.15 -10.68 13.34
C ILE A 155 10.96 -9.73 13.26
N HIS A 156 10.01 -10.04 12.40
CA HIS A 156 8.79 -9.26 12.21
C HIS A 156 7.62 -9.94 12.94
N VAL A 157 7.01 -9.24 13.88
CA VAL A 157 5.88 -9.73 14.67
C VAL A 157 4.76 -8.71 14.66
N TYR A 158 3.51 -9.17 14.73
CA TYR A 158 2.34 -8.30 14.78
C TYR A 158 2.32 -7.42 16.04
N LEU A 159 2.62 -8.03 17.19
CA LEU A 159 2.73 -7.35 18.47
C LEU A 159 4.13 -7.58 19.04
N SER A 160 4.84 -6.49 19.30
CA SER A 160 6.14 -6.51 19.95
C SER A 160 6.06 -5.75 21.26
N LYS A 161 6.69 -6.26 22.32
CA LYS A 161 6.88 -5.50 23.57
C LYS A 161 7.70 -4.22 23.39
N TYR A 162 8.42 -4.11 22.26
CA TYR A 162 9.18 -2.94 21.86
C TYR A 162 8.36 -1.96 21.01
N SER A 163 7.12 -2.31 20.63
CA SER A 163 6.24 -1.41 19.90
C SER A 163 5.78 -0.29 20.83
N PRO A 164 5.96 0.99 20.48
CA PRO A 164 5.42 2.11 21.24
C PRO A 164 3.89 2.21 21.14
N ARG A 165 3.27 1.43 20.25
CA ARG A 165 1.82 1.41 20.01
C ARG A 165 1.23 0.05 20.45
N PRO A 166 0.32 0.02 21.43
CA PRO A 166 -0.50 -1.17 21.67
C PRO A 166 -1.46 -1.34 20.48
N LEU A 167 -1.43 -2.51 19.84
CA LEU A 167 -2.46 -2.91 18.87
C LEU A 167 -3.49 -3.78 19.59
N LYS A 168 -4.75 -3.75 19.12
CA LYS A 168 -5.74 -4.75 19.54
C LYS A 168 -5.19 -6.14 19.17
N PRO A 169 -5.27 -7.14 20.06
CA PRO A 169 -4.97 -8.52 19.70
C PRO A 169 -5.77 -8.96 18.47
N LEU A 170 -5.18 -9.82 17.64
CA LEU A 170 -5.94 -10.54 16.62
C LEU A 170 -6.82 -11.56 17.36
N ASN A 171 -8.11 -11.57 17.10
CA ASN A 171 -9.06 -12.55 17.64
C ASN A 171 -8.92 -13.89 16.90
#